data_AF-A0A2H6A393-F1
#
_entry.id   AF-A0A2H6A393-F1
#
_cell.length_a   1.000
_cell.length_b   1.000
_cell.length_c   1.000
_cell.angle_alpha   90.00
_cell.angle_beta   90.00
_cell.angle_gamma   90.00
#
_symmetry.space_group_name_H-M   'P 1'
#
loop_
_entity.id
_entity.type
_entity.pdbx_description
1 polymer ?
#
loop_
_entity_poly.entity_id
_entity_poly.type
_entity_poly.pdbx_seq_one_letter_code
_entity_poly.pdbx_strand_id
1 'polypeptide(L)'
;MAITLFHRTTIGEARSIVSQGWVDRTWDLGLQDVHTGEDLALTGVWLCSRPLDTEDDDVLHGDALLEVTVDADEEELRPFELEGFFHDARFWVVSADFLNARSRTRIARVDPRSSWGYRAWPRGQDEEQQ
;
A
#
# COMPACT_ATOMS: atom_id res chain seq x y z
N MET A 1 10.78 9.69 18.16
CA MET A 1 11.75 9.44 17.06
C MET A 1 10.90 9.23 15.82
N ALA A 2 11.39 9.60 14.63
CA ALA A 2 10.59 9.49 13.40
C ALA A 2 11.18 8.46 12.45
N ILE A 3 10.32 7.63 11.86
CA ILE A 3 10.67 6.59 10.90
C ILE A 3 10.18 7.01 9.51
N THR A 4 10.99 6.75 8.49
CA THR A 4 10.63 7.01 7.10
C THR A 4 10.19 5.71 6.44
N LEU A 5 8.97 5.70 5.93
CA LEU A 5 8.36 4.58 5.24
C LEU A 5 7.90 5.01 3.85
N PHE A 6 7.57 4.03 3.01
CA PHE A 6 7.22 4.23 1.62
C PHE A 6 5.87 3.60 1.27
N HIS A 7 5.12 4.27 0.40
CA HIS A 7 3.85 3.79 -0.12
C HIS A 7 3.78 4.06 -1.62
N ARG A 8 3.21 3.14 -2.39
CA ARG A 8 2.96 3.36 -3.82
C ARG A 8 1.48 3.41 -4.12
N THR A 9 1.14 4.31 -5.02
CA THR A 9 -0.23 4.52 -5.46
C THR A 9 -0.26 5.25 -6.79
N THR A 10 -1.46 5.46 -7.34
CA THR A 10 -1.62 6.25 -8.57
C THR A 10 -1.32 7.73 -8.33
N ILE A 11 -1.04 8.48 -9.39
CA ILE A 11 -0.78 9.93 -9.30
C ILE A 11 -1.98 10.68 -8.70
N GLY A 12 -3.20 10.25 -9.04
CA GLY A 12 -4.43 10.85 -8.52
C GLY A 12 -4.58 10.65 -7.02
N GLU A 13 -4.38 9.42 -6.56
CA GLU A 13 -4.43 9.06 -5.14
C GLU A 13 -3.32 9.73 -4.34
N ALA A 14 -2.09 9.77 -4.86
CA ALA A 14 -0.97 10.45 -4.22
C ALA A 14 -1.28 11.92 -3.94
N ARG A 15 -1.91 12.61 -4.91
CA ARG A 15 -2.35 14.00 -4.73
C ARG A 15 -3.48 14.10 -3.70
N SER A 16 -4.43 13.18 -3.75
CA SER A 16 -5.53 13.10 -2.78
C SER A 16 -4.98 12.96 -1.37
N ILE A 17 -4.11 11.97 -1.13
CA ILE A 17 -3.49 11.69 0.17
C ILE A 17 -2.74 12.90 0.72
N VAL A 18 -1.93 13.57 -0.09
CA VAL A 18 -1.18 14.76 0.36
C VAL A 18 -2.11 15.93 0.71
N SER A 19 -3.25 16.06 0.02
CA SER A 19 -4.17 17.19 0.21
C SER A 19 -5.26 16.95 1.25
N GLN A 20 -5.72 15.72 1.40
CA GLN A 20 -6.88 15.32 2.20
C GLN A 20 -6.52 14.36 3.34
N GLY A 21 -5.30 13.82 3.35
CA GLY A 21 -4.89 12.76 4.27
C GLY A 21 -5.19 11.36 3.75
N TRP A 22 -4.79 10.37 4.54
CA TRP A 22 -5.00 8.96 4.30
C TRP A 22 -6.45 8.54 4.49
N VAL A 23 -6.84 7.48 3.77
CA VAL A 23 -8.13 6.79 3.90
C VAL A 23 -7.86 5.31 3.94
N ASP A 24 -8.52 4.59 4.84
CA ASP A 24 -8.39 3.14 4.95
C ASP A 24 -8.92 2.45 3.70
N ARG A 25 -8.17 1.48 3.21
CA ARG A 25 -8.59 0.62 2.10
C ARG A 25 -8.48 -0.82 2.50
N THR A 26 -9.39 -1.64 1.97
CA THR A 26 -9.32 -3.08 2.10
C THR A 26 -8.39 -3.61 1.01
N TRP A 27 -7.37 -4.34 1.43
CA TRP A 27 -6.37 -4.98 0.59
C TRP A 27 -6.53 -6.48 0.69
N ASP A 28 -6.66 -7.12 -0.45
CA ASP A 28 -6.45 -8.55 -0.56
C ASP A 28 -4.98 -8.77 -0.92
N LEU A 29 -4.22 -9.25 0.07
CA LEU A 29 -2.80 -9.51 -0.08
C LEU A 29 -2.51 -11.01 -0.31
N GLY A 30 -3.54 -11.80 -0.65
CA GLY A 30 -3.42 -13.26 -0.82
C GLY A 30 -2.99 -13.98 0.46
N LEU A 31 -3.27 -13.38 1.62
CA LEU A 31 -3.01 -13.99 2.92
C LEU A 31 -4.14 -14.96 3.24
N GLN A 32 -3.80 -16.12 3.79
CA GLN A 32 -4.81 -17.06 4.30
C GLN A 32 -4.71 -17.14 5.82
N ASP A 33 -5.86 -17.13 6.47
CA ASP A 33 -5.94 -17.42 7.89
C ASP A 33 -5.50 -18.87 8.12
N VAL A 34 -4.48 -19.05 8.96
CA VAL A 34 -3.87 -20.36 9.21
C VAL A 34 -4.80 -21.34 9.93
N HIS A 35 -5.86 -20.84 10.56
CA HIS A 35 -6.83 -21.63 11.31
C HIS A 35 -8.08 -21.96 10.48
N THR A 36 -8.55 -21.04 9.64
CA THR A 36 -9.77 -21.23 8.83
C THR A 36 -9.48 -21.59 7.38
N GLY A 37 -8.29 -21.26 6.86
CA GLY A 37 -7.93 -21.41 5.45
C GLY A 37 -8.65 -20.42 4.51
N GLU A 38 -9.31 -19.42 5.06
CA GLU A 38 -10.01 -18.39 4.28
C GLU A 38 -9.06 -17.23 3.91
N ASP A 39 -9.34 -16.60 2.77
CA ASP A 39 -8.60 -15.42 2.33
C ASP A 39 -8.85 -14.26 3.31
N LEU A 40 -7.76 -13.72 3.84
CA LEU A 40 -7.74 -12.66 4.82
C LEU A 40 -7.52 -11.32 4.12
N ALA A 41 -8.57 -10.51 4.07
CA ALA A 41 -8.48 -9.13 3.64
C ALA A 41 -8.08 -8.22 4.82
N LEU A 42 -7.06 -7.38 4.62
CA LEU A 42 -6.60 -6.42 5.63
C LEU A 42 -7.11 -5.03 5.29
N THR A 43 -7.62 -4.32 6.29
CA THR A 43 -8.10 -2.94 6.10
C THR A 43 -7.13 -1.95 6.74
N GLY A 44 -6.60 -1.04 5.94
CA GLY A 44 -5.65 -0.03 6.38
C GLY A 44 -4.91 0.63 5.23
N VAL A 45 -3.78 1.24 5.55
CA VAL A 45 -2.78 1.77 4.62
C VAL A 45 -1.52 0.93 4.76
N TRP A 46 -1.09 0.34 3.66
CA TRP A 46 0.16 -0.39 3.65
C TRP A 46 1.37 0.55 3.51
N LEU A 47 2.45 0.23 4.20
CA LEU A 47 3.71 0.96 4.22
C LEU A 47 4.89 -0.02 4.17
N CYS A 48 6.01 0.41 3.57
CA CYS A 48 7.22 -0.40 3.42
C CYS A 48 8.45 0.35 3.94
N SER A 49 9.44 -0.42 4.41
CA SER A 49 10.71 0.11 4.93
C SER A 49 11.65 0.61 3.84
N ARG A 50 11.46 0.12 2.61
CA ARG A 50 12.17 0.55 1.41
C ARG A 50 11.16 0.91 0.32
N PRO A 51 11.52 1.76 -0.65
CA PRO A 51 10.72 1.91 -1.85
C PRO A 51 10.69 0.56 -2.59
N LEU A 52 9.47 0.08 -2.87
CA LEU A 52 9.27 -1.09 -3.73
C LEU A 52 9.29 -0.64 -5.19
N ASP A 53 10.12 -1.24 -6.02
CA ASP A 53 10.13 -0.95 -7.45
C ASP A 53 9.00 -1.72 -8.17
N THR A 54 8.68 -1.36 -9.41
CA THR A 54 7.56 -1.98 -10.16
C THR A 54 7.76 -3.46 -10.40
N GLU A 55 9.00 -3.92 -10.32
CA GLU A 55 9.40 -5.30 -10.58
C GLU A 55 9.37 -6.15 -9.29
N ASP A 56 9.27 -5.53 -8.12
CA ASP A 56 9.29 -6.23 -6.84
C ASP A 56 7.96 -6.93 -6.54
N ASP A 57 6.82 -6.42 -7.04
CA ASP A 57 5.51 -6.96 -6.69
C ASP A 57 4.37 -6.55 -7.66
N ASP A 58 3.64 -7.54 -8.17
CA ASP A 58 2.48 -7.37 -9.06
C ASP A 58 1.18 -7.01 -8.32
N VAL A 59 1.14 -7.00 -6.98
CA VAL A 59 -0.06 -6.68 -6.20
C VAL A 59 -0.09 -5.19 -5.83
N LEU A 60 1.08 -4.59 -5.58
CA LEU A 60 1.23 -3.22 -5.11
C LEU A 60 1.55 -2.24 -6.25
N HIS A 61 0.58 -2.03 -7.15
CA HIS A 61 0.72 -1.12 -8.28
C HIS A 61 0.61 0.37 -7.93
N GLY A 62 1.41 1.21 -8.58
CA GLY A 62 1.25 2.66 -8.51
C GLY A 62 2.37 3.47 -9.14
N ASP A 63 2.02 4.51 -9.91
CA ASP A 63 3.00 5.35 -10.63
C ASP A 63 3.64 6.45 -9.77
N ALA A 64 3.14 6.64 -8.55
CA ALA A 64 3.65 7.59 -7.59
C ALA A 64 4.18 6.87 -6.35
N LEU A 65 5.37 7.29 -5.92
CA LEU A 65 6.00 6.89 -4.68
C LEU A 65 5.82 8.02 -3.66
N LEU A 66 5.16 7.68 -2.56
CA LEU A 66 5.03 8.54 -1.38
C LEU A 66 6.09 8.15 -0.36
N GLU A 67 6.70 9.17 0.23
CA GLU A 67 7.52 9.04 1.43
C GLU A 67 6.70 9.53 2.63
N VAL A 68 6.63 8.70 3.65
CA VAL A 68 5.78 8.86 4.83
C VAL A 68 6.69 8.90 6.05
N THR A 69 6.88 10.08 6.62
CA THR A 69 7.60 10.24 7.88
C THR A 69 6.61 10.08 9.03
N VAL A 70 6.70 8.98 9.77
CA VAL A 70 5.82 8.67 10.90
C VAL A 70 6.54 9.04 12.20
N ASP A 71 5.92 9.84 13.05
CA ASP A 71 6.38 10.17 14.41
C ASP A 71 5.95 9.07 15.39
N ALA A 72 6.56 7.91 15.20
CA ALA A 72 6.46 6.73 16.03
C ALA A 72 7.79 5.98 16.02
N ASP A 73 8.08 5.26 17.09
CA ASP A 73 9.19 4.31 17.09
C ASP A 73 8.79 2.95 16.48
N GLU A 74 9.78 2.07 16.36
CA GLU A 74 9.58 0.76 15.74
C GLU A 74 8.73 -0.16 16.63
N GLU A 75 8.81 0.00 17.96
CA GLU A 75 8.02 -0.80 18.90
C GLU A 75 6.53 -0.45 18.79
N GLU A 76 6.20 0.82 18.56
CA GLU A 76 4.85 1.30 18.29
C GLU A 76 4.30 0.81 16.93
N LEU A 77 5.16 0.60 15.94
CA LEU A 77 4.78 0.10 14.61
C LEU A 77 4.71 -1.43 14.54
N ARG A 78 5.42 -2.14 15.42
CA ARG A 78 5.50 -3.60 15.45
C ARG A 78 4.14 -4.32 15.44
N PRO A 79 3.08 -3.86 16.12
CA PRO A 79 1.77 -4.53 16.08
C PRO A 79 1.11 -4.50 14.70
N PHE A 80 1.53 -3.60 13.81
CA PHE A 80 1.00 -3.44 12.46
C PHE A 80 1.84 -4.15 11.41
N GLU A 81 2.96 -4.76 11.81
CA GLU A 81 3.89 -5.41 10.90
C GLU A 81 3.35 -6.76 10.41
N LEU A 82 3.40 -6.97 9.09
CA LEU A 82 3.21 -8.28 8.50
C LEU A 82 4.59 -8.89 8.22
N GLU A 83 5.07 -9.65 9.20
CA GLU A 83 6.35 -10.33 9.11
C GLU A 83 6.33 -11.37 7.97
N GLY A 84 7.42 -11.45 7.20
CA GLY A 84 7.61 -12.46 6.16
C GLY A 84 6.86 -12.22 4.85
N PHE A 85 6.16 -11.09 4.70
CA PHE A 85 5.49 -10.75 3.43
C PHE A 85 6.49 -10.48 2.30
N PHE A 86 7.58 -9.76 2.59
CA PHE A 86 8.70 -9.57 1.68
C PHE A 86 9.99 -10.18 2.25
N HIS A 87 10.85 -10.66 1.35
CA HIS A 87 12.11 -11.31 1.71
C HIS A 87 13.21 -10.34 2.15
N ASP A 88 13.16 -9.09 1.66
CA ASP A 88 14.17 -8.04 1.85
C ASP A 88 13.57 -6.70 2.27
N ALA A 89 12.29 -6.68 2.64
CA ALA A 89 11.58 -5.51 3.11
C ALA A 89 10.65 -5.87 4.26
N ARG A 90 10.50 -4.93 5.18
CA ARG A 90 9.44 -4.95 6.19
C ARG A 90 8.21 -4.22 5.69
N PHE A 91 7.05 -4.78 6.04
CA PHE A 91 5.74 -4.37 5.57
C PHE A 91 4.83 -4.12 6.76
N TRP A 92 4.09 -3.01 6.73
CA TRP A 92 3.13 -2.66 7.77
C TRP A 92 1.78 -2.34 7.14
N VAL A 93 0.68 -2.67 7.83
CA VAL A 93 -0.66 -2.19 7.50
C VAL A 93 -1.19 -1.40 8.68
N VAL A 94 -1.23 -0.08 8.53
CA VAL A 94 -1.53 0.88 9.61
C VAL A 94 -2.83 1.59 9.30
N SER A 95 -3.65 1.92 10.30
CA SER A 95 -4.87 2.67 10.05
C SER A 95 -4.59 4.10 9.58
N ALA A 96 -5.47 4.61 8.73
CA ALA A 96 -5.44 5.96 8.22
C ALA A 96 -5.53 7.00 9.34
N ASP A 97 -6.33 6.73 10.37
CA ASP A 97 -6.44 7.59 11.55
C ASP A 97 -5.09 7.76 12.26
N PHE A 98 -4.33 6.68 12.43
CA PHE A 98 -3.01 6.73 13.03
C PHE A 98 -2.05 7.56 12.17
N LEU A 99 -2.03 7.33 10.85
CA LEU A 99 -1.16 8.06 9.94
C LEU A 99 -1.54 9.55 9.83
N ASN A 100 -2.82 9.88 9.79
CA ASN A 100 -3.28 11.26 9.73
C ASN A 100 -2.92 12.05 11.01
N ALA A 101 -2.90 11.38 12.16
CA ALA A 101 -2.53 12.00 13.43
C ALA A 101 -1.00 12.12 13.62
N ARG A 102 -0.23 11.15 13.13
CA ARG A 102 1.19 10.98 13.51
C ARG A 102 2.16 10.95 12.33
N SER A 103 1.74 11.25 11.10
CA SER A 103 2.65 11.21 9.95
C SER A 103 2.64 12.49 9.12
N ARG A 104 3.70 12.67 8.33
CA ARG A 104 3.80 13.64 7.25
C ARG A 104 4.10 12.90 5.95
N THR A 105 3.27 13.12 4.95
CA THR A 105 3.39 12.46 3.64
C THR A 105 3.84 13.45 2.59
N ARG A 106 4.80 13.05 1.75
CA ARG A 106 5.20 13.79 0.56
C ARG A 106 5.35 12.88 -0.65
N ILE A 107 5.13 13.42 -1.84
CA ILE A 107 5.41 12.71 -3.08
C ILE A 107 6.93 12.75 -3.30
N ALA A 108 7.58 11.59 -3.22
CA ALA A 108 9.02 11.47 -3.43
C ALA A 108 9.37 11.36 -4.92
N ARG A 109 8.60 10.54 -5.66
CA ARG A 109 8.80 10.33 -7.09
C ARG A 109 7.46 10.11 -7.78
N VAL A 110 7.37 10.56 -9.03
CA VAL A 110 6.28 10.21 -9.96
C VAL A 110 6.93 9.70 -11.23
N ASP A 111 6.50 8.55 -11.73
CA ASP A 111 6.85 8.12 -13.08
C ASP A 111 5.76 8.59 -14.06
N PRO A 112 6.05 9.60 -14.91
CA PRO A 112 5.08 10.10 -15.87
C PRO A 112 4.87 9.16 -17.07
N ARG A 113 5.69 8.12 -17.25
CA ARG A 113 5.64 7.25 -18.44
C ARG A 113 4.46 6.28 -18.43
N SER A 114 3.90 5.97 -17.26
CA SER A 114 2.75 5.08 -17.10
C SER A 114 1.39 5.80 -17.16
N SER A 115 1.38 7.12 -17.33
CA SER A 115 0.16 7.94 -17.43
C SER A 115 -0.66 7.75 -18.72
N TRP A 116 -0.25 6.88 -19.65
CA TRP A 116 -0.92 6.61 -20.93
C TRP A 116 -1.30 5.13 -21.16
N GLY A 117 -1.27 4.28 -20.12
CA GLY A 117 -1.41 2.83 -20.27
C GLY A 117 -2.65 2.16 -19.67
N TYR A 118 -3.34 2.75 -18.68
CA TYR A 118 -4.51 2.10 -18.06
C TYR A 118 -5.79 2.27 -18.89
N ARG A 119 -5.83 1.59 -20.04
CA ARG A 119 -7.08 1.19 -20.70
C ARG A 119 -6.99 -0.27 -21.12
N ALA A 120 -7.23 -1.17 -20.17
CA ALA A 120 -8.11 -2.33 -20.33
C ALA A 120 -7.94 -3.26 -19.11
N TRP A 121 -8.88 -3.17 -18.18
CA TRP A 121 -9.33 -4.39 -17.49
C TRP A 121 -10.02 -5.24 -18.56
N PRO A 122 -9.67 -6.53 -18.79
CA PRO A 122 -10.63 -7.43 -19.39
C PRO A 122 -11.68 -7.68 -18.32
N ARG A 123 -12.74 -6.86 -18.32
CA ARG A 123 -14.01 -7.20 -17.70
C ARG A 123 -14.63 -8.25 -18.62
N GLY A 124 -14.85 -9.44 -18.09
CA GLY A 124 -15.70 -10.45 -18.70
C GLY A 124 -14.96 -11.71 -19.11
N GLN A 125 -15.07 -12.74 -18.28
CA GLN A 125 -15.51 -14.05 -18.74
C GLN A 125 -16.48 -14.62 -17.69
N ASP A 126 -17.61 -13.93 -17.51
CA ASP A 126 -18.87 -14.61 -17.24
C ASP A 126 -19.59 -14.66 -18.59
N GLU A 127 -19.58 -15.81 -19.25
CA GLU A 127 -20.66 -16.22 -20.16
C GLU A 127 -20.76 -17.74 -20.11
N GLU A 128 -21.60 -18.17 -19.19
CA GLU A 128 -22.30 -19.45 -19.20
C GLU A 128 -23.27 -19.49 -20.40
N GLN A 129 -23.51 -20.70 -20.93
CA GLN A 129 -24.59 -21.13 -21.84
C GLN A 129 -24.34 -21.06 -23.35
N GLN A 130 -24.00 -22.23 -23.92
CA GLN A 130 -24.95 -23.00 -24.76
C GLN A 130 -24.56 -24.47 -24.85
#